data_AF-A0A4Q3TWP9-F1
#
_entry.id   AF-A0A4Q3TWP9-F1
#
_cell.length_a   1.000
_cell.length_b   1.000
_cell.length_c   1.000
_cell.angle_alpha   90.00
_cell.angle_beta   90.00
_cell.angle_gamma   90.00
#
_symmetry.space_group_name_H-M   'P 1'
#
loop_
_entity.id
_entity.type
_entity.pdbx_description
1 polymer ?
#
loop_
_entity_poly.entity_id
_entity_poly.type
_entity_poly.pdbx_seq_one_letter_code
_entity_poly.pdbx_strand_id
1 'polypeptide(L)'
;MPRASDGRATPINPPEARGPRNGDLPAYVGNGLIGLRVREQPLQPGMCIVSGFAGEHPERRVEAAAPAPYPLAGDIALNKVWLSDQPSAVSDLV
;
A
#
# COMPACT_ATOMS: atom_id res chain seq x y z
N MET A 1 -32.21 6.50 -33.98
CA MET A 1 -31.94 5.60 -32.82
C MET A 1 -30.45 5.35 -32.74
N PRO A 2 -29.70 5.94 -31.80
CA PRO A 2 -28.29 5.61 -31.61
C PRO A 2 -28.17 4.24 -30.95
N ARG A 3 -27.23 3.41 -31.44
CA ARG A 3 -26.91 2.08 -30.89
C ARG A 3 -26.32 2.20 -29.49
N ALA A 4 -26.67 1.24 -28.62
CA ALA A 4 -26.10 1.06 -27.30
C ALA A 4 -24.57 1.07 -27.36
N SER A 5 -23.94 1.80 -26.44
CA SER A 5 -22.49 1.87 -26.29
C SER A 5 -21.91 0.47 -26.09
N ASP A 6 -20.83 0.17 -26.81
CA ASP A 6 -20.01 -1.02 -26.58
C ASP A 6 -19.62 -1.07 -25.09
N GLY A 7 -20.19 -2.04 -24.37
CA GLY A 7 -20.17 -2.14 -22.91
C GLY A 7 -18.82 -2.54 -22.33
N ARG A 8 -17.77 -1.75 -22.56
CA ARG A 8 -16.60 -1.75 -21.68
C ARG A 8 -16.95 -0.92 -20.46
N ALA A 9 -17.32 -1.60 -19.38
CA ALA A 9 -17.39 -0.99 -18.06
C ALA A 9 -16.02 -0.35 -17.77
N THR A 10 -15.96 0.98 -17.77
CA THR A 10 -14.79 1.70 -17.30
C THR A 10 -14.60 1.31 -15.83
N PRO A 11 -13.38 0.98 -15.38
CA PRO A 11 -13.23 0.56 -14.00
C PRO A 11 -13.67 1.70 -13.08
N ILE A 12 -14.47 1.39 -12.07
CA ILE A 12 -15.05 2.35 -11.13
C ILE A 12 -14.02 2.90 -10.13
N ASN A 13 -12.73 2.78 -10.43
CA ASN A 13 -11.68 3.21 -9.53
C ASN A 13 -11.74 4.74 -9.36
N PRO A 14 -11.40 5.25 -8.17
CA PRO A 14 -11.20 6.68 -8.00
C PRO A 14 -10.08 7.18 -8.93
N PRO A 15 -10.02 8.49 -9.17
CA PRO A 15 -8.89 9.11 -9.86
C PRO A 15 -7.56 8.72 -9.22
N GLU A 16 -6.49 8.68 -10.03
CA GLU A 16 -5.13 8.44 -9.54
C GLU A 16 -4.76 9.45 -8.45
N ALA A 17 -4.29 8.97 -7.30
CA ALA A 17 -3.71 9.82 -6.27
C ALA A 17 -2.24 10.11 -6.61
N ARG A 18 -1.83 11.38 -6.49
CA ARG A 18 -0.47 11.84 -6.78
C ARG A 18 0.10 12.66 -5.62
N GLY A 19 1.37 12.44 -5.32
CA GLY A 19 2.09 13.17 -4.27
C GLY A 19 1.60 12.88 -2.84
N PRO A 20 1.97 13.76 -1.88
CA PRO A 20 1.73 13.56 -0.46
C PRO A 20 0.28 13.26 -0.11
N ARG A 21 0.07 12.29 0.78
CA ARG A 21 -1.28 11.92 1.25
C ARG A 21 -2.02 13.00 2.03
N ASN A 22 -1.35 14.06 2.50
CA ASN A 22 -2.00 15.17 3.22
C ASN A 22 -2.94 14.75 4.38
N GLY A 23 -2.62 13.63 5.05
CA GLY A 23 -3.44 13.08 6.13
C GLY A 23 -4.44 12.00 5.72
N ASP A 24 -4.60 11.73 4.42
CA ASP A 24 -5.45 10.64 3.91
C ASP A 24 -4.99 9.27 4.42
N LEU A 25 -5.93 8.34 4.50
CA LEU A 25 -5.69 6.95 4.91
C LEU A 25 -4.86 6.17 3.87
N PRO A 26 -4.13 5.10 4.29
CA PRO A 26 -3.35 4.29 3.36
C PRO A 26 -4.25 3.51 2.43
N ALA A 27 -3.68 3.05 1.32
CA ALA A 27 -4.33 1.99 0.58
C ALA A 27 -4.34 0.73 1.45
N TYR A 28 -5.53 0.16 1.65
CA TYR A 28 -5.71 -1.11 2.34
C TYR A 28 -5.92 -2.19 1.29
N VAL A 29 -5.03 -3.17 1.26
CA VAL A 29 -5.11 -4.30 0.33
C VAL A 29 -5.22 -5.58 1.14
N GLY A 30 -6.17 -6.44 0.80
CA GLY A 30 -6.27 -7.73 1.48
C GLY A 30 -7.11 -8.75 0.74
N ASN A 31 -6.91 -10.01 1.11
CA ASN A 31 -7.56 -11.18 0.50
C ASN A 31 -8.20 -12.13 1.53
N GLY A 32 -8.42 -11.65 2.76
CA GLY A 32 -8.96 -12.45 3.86
C GLY A 32 -7.90 -13.21 4.68
N LEU A 33 -6.73 -13.50 4.08
CA LEU A 33 -5.59 -14.10 4.80
C LEU A 33 -4.53 -13.05 5.14
N ILE A 34 -4.22 -12.15 4.20
CA ILE A 34 -3.20 -11.11 4.36
C ILE A 34 -3.89 -9.76 4.23
N GLY A 35 -3.55 -8.83 5.11
CA GLY A 35 -3.94 -7.43 5.07
C GLY A 35 -2.72 -6.52 5.10
N LEU A 36 -2.65 -5.57 4.17
CA LEU A 36 -1.56 -4.61 4.02
C LEU A 36 -2.08 -3.19 4.17
N ARG A 37 -1.37 -2.37 4.95
CA ARG A 37 -1.49 -0.90 4.88
C ARG A 37 -0.34 -0.37 4.05
N VAL A 38 -0.61 -0.11 2.77
CA VAL A 38 0.39 0.35 1.81
C VAL A 38 0.58 1.87 1.96
N ARG A 39 1.83 2.28 2.15
CA ARG A 39 2.20 3.70 2.25
C ARG A 39 2.18 4.34 0.86
N GLU A 40 2.34 5.64 0.82
CA GLU A 40 2.36 6.42 -0.43
C GLU A 40 3.45 5.95 -1.39
N GLN A 41 4.65 5.66 -0.86
CA GLN A 41 5.70 4.93 -1.55
C GLN A 41 5.62 3.44 -1.10
N PRO A 42 5.15 2.50 -1.95
CA PRO A 42 4.87 1.12 -1.53
C PRO A 42 6.07 0.34 -1.02
N LEU A 43 7.29 0.73 -1.42
CA LEU A 43 8.53 0.08 -0.98
C LEU A 43 8.96 0.50 0.43
N GLN A 44 8.42 1.60 0.98
CA GLN A 44 8.68 1.97 2.37
C GLN A 44 8.01 0.98 3.34
N PRO A 45 8.61 0.75 4.54
CA PRO A 45 8.01 -0.11 5.55
C PRO A 45 6.56 0.28 5.90
N GLY A 46 5.63 -0.59 5.53
CA GLY A 46 4.22 -0.50 5.86
C GLY A 46 3.82 -1.41 7.02
N MET A 47 2.54 -1.76 7.09
CA MET A 47 2.01 -2.73 8.05
C MET A 47 1.50 -3.96 7.30
N CYS A 48 1.79 -5.14 7.82
CA CYS A 48 1.24 -6.40 7.37
C CYS A 48 0.61 -7.13 8.57
N ILE A 49 -0.59 -7.65 8.36
CA ILE A 49 -1.26 -8.58 9.28
C ILE A 49 -1.57 -9.84 8.49
N VAL A 50 -1.31 -10.99 9.11
CA VAL A 50 -1.69 -12.30 8.58
C VAL A 50 -2.70 -12.92 9.53
N SER A 51 -3.85 -13.35 9.00
CA SER A 51 -4.89 -14.01 9.79
C SER A 51 -4.33 -15.27 10.45
N GLY A 52 -4.49 -15.36 11.78
CA GLY A 52 -3.91 -16.45 12.59
C GLY A 52 -2.46 -16.22 13.05
N PHE A 53 -1.79 -15.16 12.59
CA PHE A 53 -0.51 -14.74 13.17
C PHE A 53 -0.75 -13.86 14.40
N ALA A 54 -0.71 -14.50 15.57
CA ALA A 54 -1.01 -13.89 16.85
C ALA A 54 0.21 -13.76 17.76
N GLY A 55 0.13 -12.85 18.71
CA GLY A 55 1.11 -12.65 19.77
C GLY A 55 0.46 -11.98 20.99
N GLU A 56 1.20 -11.87 22.08
CA GLU A 56 0.70 -11.20 23.28
C GLU A 56 0.76 -9.67 23.11
N HIS A 57 -0.35 -8.98 23.38
CA HIS A 57 -0.37 -7.53 23.40
C HIS A 57 0.48 -6.99 24.57
N PRO A 58 1.45 -6.07 24.34
CA PRO A 58 2.44 -5.68 25.34
C PRO A 58 1.84 -5.06 26.61
N GLU A 59 0.78 -4.25 26.45
CA GLU A 59 0.12 -3.60 27.60
C GLU A 59 -0.99 -4.46 28.24
N ARG A 60 -1.84 -5.08 27.40
CA ARG A 60 -3.05 -5.75 27.85
C ARG A 60 -2.84 -7.22 28.25
N ARG A 61 -1.71 -7.83 27.87
CA ARG A 61 -1.38 -9.24 28.16
C ARG A 61 -2.47 -10.22 27.72
N VAL A 62 -3.02 -9.99 26.53
CA VAL A 62 -4.01 -10.84 25.87
C VAL A 62 -3.53 -11.20 24.48
N GLU A 63 -4.03 -12.30 23.92
CA GLU A 63 -3.78 -12.66 22.53
C GLU A 63 -4.35 -11.58 21.59
N ALA A 64 -3.51 -11.13 20.66
CA ALA A 64 -3.86 -10.12 19.66
C ALA A 64 -3.14 -10.43 18.33
N ALA A 65 -3.62 -9.83 17.25
CA ALA A 65 -2.93 -9.91 15.96
C ALA A 65 -1.53 -9.28 16.07
N ALA A 66 -0.51 -10.05 15.72
CA ALA A 66 0.86 -9.57 15.71
C ALA A 66 1.20 -8.96 14.34
N PRO A 67 2.03 -7.91 14.30
CA PRO A 67 2.53 -7.39 13.03
C PRO A 67 3.45 -8.43 12.37
N ALA A 68 3.10 -8.83 11.15
CA ALA A 68 3.96 -9.68 10.32
C ALA A 68 4.95 -8.81 9.51
N PRO A 69 6.05 -9.40 9.00
CA PRO A 69 6.94 -8.70 8.08
C PRO A 69 6.18 -8.13 6.87
N TYR A 70 6.46 -6.87 6.52
CA TYR A 70 5.83 -6.20 5.40
C TYR A 70 6.48 -6.66 4.08
N PRO A 71 5.78 -7.40 3.21
CA PRO A 71 6.40 -8.12 2.11
C PRO A 71 6.80 -7.23 0.93
N LEU A 72 6.29 -5.99 0.88
CA LEU A 72 6.62 -5.03 -0.18
C LEU A 72 7.82 -4.15 0.19
N ALA A 73 8.33 -4.24 1.43
CA ALA A 73 9.47 -3.43 1.84
C ALA A 73 10.68 -3.69 0.94
N GLY A 74 11.28 -2.62 0.44
CA GLY A 74 12.47 -2.68 -0.38
C GLY A 74 13.10 -1.31 -0.54
N ASP A 75 14.31 -1.28 -1.07
CA ASP A 75 14.95 -0.03 -1.43
C ASP A 75 15.69 -0.20 -2.75
N ILE A 76 15.62 0.83 -3.59
CA ILE A 76 16.17 0.84 -4.93
C ILE A 76 17.09 2.04 -5.03
N ALA A 77 18.30 1.82 -5.55
CA ALA A 77 19.25 2.89 -5.81
C ALA A 77 19.51 3.06 -7.30
N LEU A 78 19.56 4.32 -7.74
CA LEU A 78 20.05 4.71 -9.06
C LEU A 78 21.18 5.72 -8.87
N ASN A 79 22.36 5.44 -9.41
CA ASN A 79 23.52 6.34 -9.31
C ASN A 79 23.81 6.84 -7.88
N LYS A 80 23.71 5.94 -6.89
CA LYS A 80 23.90 6.21 -5.45
C LYS A 80 22.79 7.05 -4.79
N VAL A 81 21.71 7.37 -5.49
CA VAL A 81 20.51 7.98 -4.90
C VAL A 81 19.56 6.87 -4.51
N TRP A 82 19.25 6.75 -3.23
CA TRP A 82 18.30 5.78 -2.70
C TRP A 82 16.87 6.32 -2.76
N LEU A 83 15.93 5.45 -3.08
CA LEU A 83 14.51 5.78 -3.05
C LEU A 83 14.03 6.12 -1.64
N SER A 84 14.61 5.51 -0.60
CA SER A 84 14.32 5.85 0.80
C SER A 84 14.72 7.28 1.17
N ASP A 85 15.81 7.79 0.62
CA ASP A 85 16.29 9.17 0.83
C ASP A 85 15.51 10.20 0.01
N GLN A 86 15.10 9.82 -1.20
CA GLN A 86 14.46 10.70 -2.20
C GLN A 86 13.20 10.05 -2.80
N PRO A 87 12.13 9.84 -2.00
CA PRO A 87 10.99 8.98 -2.34
C PRO A 87 10.12 9.46 -3.51
N SER A 88 10.26 10.73 -3.88
CA SER A 88 9.47 11.41 -4.90
C SER A 88 10.31 12.36 -5.76
N ALA A 89 11.62 12.11 -5.88
CA ALA A 89 12.51 12.92 -6.72
C ALA A 89 12.31 12.74 -8.23
N VAL A 90 11.60 11.67 -8.64
CA VAL A 90 11.25 11.42 -10.04
C VAL A 90 9.74 11.22 -10.13
N SER A 91 9.09 11.99 -11.00
CA SER A 91 7.70 11.82 -11.42
C SER A 91 7.62 11.75 -12.95
N ASP A 92 6.47 11.33 -13.48
CA ASP A 92 6.14 11.41 -14.91
C ASP A 92 7.15 10.71 -15.83
N LEU A 93 7.47 9.45 -15.49
CA LEU A 93 8.23 8.55 -16.35
C LEU A 93 7.47 8.35 -17.67
N VAL A 94 8.14 8.66 -18.78
CA VAL A 94 7.63 8.53 -20.16
C VAL A 94 7.57 7.09 -20.60
#